data_AF-A0A257NKI6-F1
#
_entry.id   AF-A0A257NKI6-F1
#
_cell.length_a   1.000
_cell.length_b   1.000
_cell.length_c   1.000
_cell.angle_alpha   90.00
_cell.angle_beta   90.00
_cell.angle_gamma   90.00
#
_symmetry.space_group_name_H-M   'P 1'
#
loop_
_entity.id
_entity.type
_entity.pdbx_description
1 polymer ?
#
loop_
_entity_poly.entity_id
_entity_poly.type
_entity_poly.pdbx_seq_one_letter_code
_entity_poly.pdbx_strand_id
1 'polypeptide(L)'
;MLSEERVDLRWGVERRLEFIEFRLFWEGHVNRSDLMEAFGISVQQASADLNRYQGLAAANIFYDKSAKAYVRGSVFSPVFLQPDAGRYLSQLRSVAEGILDKSDAWIGQFPTFDAAAAPARAVTADTLRFVVASIRRSEAIEIKYQSLSRAEPMWRWIAPHAIGFDGFRWHARAFCEVDRNFKDFVLSRVLETRATRPT
;
A
#
# COMPACT_ATOMS: atom_id res chain seq x y z
N MET A 1 3.13 -32.27 5.37
CA MET A 1 3.87 -32.38 4.09
C MET A 1 3.96 -31.04 3.38
N LEU A 2 2.83 -30.38 3.02
CA LEU A 2 2.84 -29.00 2.47
C LEU A 2 3.44 -27.93 3.42
N SER A 3 3.44 -28.19 4.73
CA SER A 3 3.98 -27.29 5.75
C SER A 3 5.50 -27.21 5.78
N GLU A 4 6.21 -28.27 5.38
CA GLU A 4 7.69 -28.31 5.40
C GLU A 4 8.30 -27.73 4.12
N GLU A 5 7.65 -27.89 2.95
CA GLU A 5 8.09 -27.26 1.69
C GLU A 5 7.91 -25.74 1.66
N ARG A 6 7.00 -25.19 2.49
CA ARG A 6 6.87 -23.73 2.68
C ARG A 6 8.13 -23.10 3.29
N VAL A 7 8.93 -23.86 4.04
CA VAL A 7 10.01 -23.33 4.89
C VAL A 7 11.27 -22.95 4.08
N ASP A 8 11.40 -23.41 2.82
CA ASP A 8 12.62 -23.20 2.01
C ASP A 8 12.40 -22.37 0.73
N LEU A 9 11.27 -21.66 0.65
CA LEU A 9 11.00 -20.75 -0.46
C LEU A 9 11.65 -19.39 -0.20
N ARG A 10 12.52 -18.95 -1.13
CA ARG A 10 12.99 -17.55 -1.14
C ARG A 10 11.76 -16.64 -1.24
N TRP A 11 11.64 -15.66 -0.34
CA TRP A 11 10.48 -14.75 -0.21
C TRP A 11 9.91 -14.23 -1.55
N GLY A 12 10.78 -13.91 -2.52
CA GLY A 12 10.35 -13.46 -3.85
C GLY A 12 9.62 -14.52 -4.68
N VAL A 13 9.90 -15.82 -4.51
CA VAL A 13 9.17 -16.91 -5.16
C VAL A 13 7.80 -17.07 -4.52
N GLU A 14 7.74 -17.13 -3.18
CA GLU A 14 6.47 -17.25 -2.45
C GLU A 14 5.49 -16.14 -2.84
N ARG A 15 5.98 -14.90 -2.94
CA ARG A 15 5.16 -13.76 -3.36
C ARG A 15 4.58 -13.90 -4.77
N ARG A 16 5.30 -14.56 -5.70
CA ARG A 16 4.82 -14.81 -7.06
C ARG A 16 3.82 -15.97 -7.11
N LEU A 17 4.01 -17.00 -6.29
CA LEU A 17 3.03 -18.08 -6.13
C LEU A 17 1.73 -17.54 -5.50
N GLU A 18 1.83 -16.65 -4.52
CA GLU A 18 0.69 -15.92 -3.94
C GLU A 18 -0.05 -15.06 -4.99
N PHE A 19 0.69 -14.38 -5.88
CA PHE A 19 0.08 -13.62 -6.98
C PHE A 19 -0.68 -14.52 -7.97
N ILE A 20 -0.12 -15.69 -8.33
CA ILE A 20 -0.83 -16.68 -9.15
C ILE A 20 -2.17 -17.03 -8.51
N GLU A 21 -2.19 -17.31 -7.20
CA GLU A 21 -3.43 -17.62 -6.50
C GLU A 21 -4.40 -16.46 -6.43
N PHE A 22 -3.90 -15.23 -6.29
CA PHE A 22 -4.73 -14.04 -6.31
C PHE A 22 -5.50 -13.92 -7.63
N ARG A 23 -4.79 -14.05 -8.76
CA ARG A 23 -5.40 -13.98 -10.09
C ARG A 23 -6.37 -15.14 -10.33
N LEU A 24 -5.99 -16.36 -9.96
CA LEU A 24 -6.89 -17.51 -10.05
C LEU A 24 -8.15 -17.33 -9.19
N PHE A 25 -8.02 -16.85 -7.96
CA PHE A 25 -9.16 -16.69 -7.05
C PHE A 25 -10.14 -15.61 -7.53
N TRP A 26 -9.64 -14.41 -7.84
CA TRP A 26 -10.49 -13.26 -8.17
C TRP A 26 -10.89 -13.18 -9.65
N GLU A 27 -10.03 -13.59 -10.57
CA GLU A 27 -10.24 -13.44 -12.02
C GLU A 27 -10.42 -14.79 -12.74
N GLY A 28 -10.19 -15.90 -12.05
CA GLY A 28 -10.36 -17.24 -12.59
C GLY A 28 -9.24 -17.70 -13.53
N HIS A 29 -8.27 -16.84 -13.85
CA HIS A 29 -7.18 -17.16 -14.77
C HIS A 29 -5.93 -16.31 -14.53
N VAL A 30 -4.80 -16.77 -15.07
CA VAL A 30 -3.51 -16.07 -15.03
C VAL A 30 -2.64 -16.50 -16.23
N ASN A 31 -1.78 -15.60 -16.68
CA ASN A 31 -0.84 -15.81 -17.77
C ASN A 31 0.60 -15.47 -17.39
N ARG A 32 1.54 -15.92 -18.22
CA ARG A 32 2.97 -15.57 -18.08
C ARG A 32 3.19 -14.06 -18.13
N SER A 33 2.47 -13.35 -19.00
CA SER A 33 2.56 -11.89 -19.13
C SER A 33 2.16 -11.18 -17.84
N ASP A 34 1.14 -11.66 -17.12
CA ASP A 34 0.73 -11.06 -15.84
C ASP A 34 1.87 -11.09 -14.82
N LEU A 35 2.60 -12.21 -14.73
CA LEU A 35 3.76 -12.30 -13.84
C LEU A 35 4.93 -11.41 -14.30
N MET A 36 5.13 -11.30 -15.61
CA MET A 36 6.18 -10.44 -16.17
C MET A 36 5.91 -8.97 -15.86
N GLU A 37 4.67 -8.53 -16.05
CA GLU A 37 4.24 -7.16 -15.79
C GLU A 37 4.32 -6.84 -14.29
N ALA A 38 3.81 -7.73 -13.43
CA ALA A 38 3.76 -7.49 -11.99
C ALA A 38 5.13 -7.56 -11.29
N PHE A 39 6.09 -8.33 -11.82
CA PHE A 39 7.37 -8.60 -11.13
C PHE A 39 8.62 -8.27 -11.96
N GLY A 40 8.49 -7.84 -13.21
CA GLY A 40 9.63 -7.53 -14.08
C GLY A 40 10.53 -8.74 -14.39
N ILE A 41 9.97 -9.95 -14.36
CA ILE A 41 10.72 -11.19 -14.57
C ILE A 41 10.72 -11.65 -16.05
N SER A 42 11.62 -12.56 -16.40
CA SER A 42 11.66 -13.16 -17.74
C SER A 42 10.51 -14.15 -17.97
N VAL A 43 10.18 -14.40 -19.24
CA VAL A 43 9.19 -15.42 -19.66
C VAL A 43 9.53 -16.80 -19.11
N GLN A 44 10.83 -17.14 -19.07
CA GLN A 44 11.33 -18.42 -18.57
C GLN A 44 11.06 -18.55 -17.06
N GLN A 45 11.32 -17.49 -16.29
CA GLN A 45 11.03 -17.48 -14.85
C GLN A 45 9.52 -17.54 -14.60
N ALA A 46 8.72 -16.77 -15.33
CA ALA A 46 7.26 -16.81 -15.23
C ALA A 46 6.69 -18.22 -15.50
N SER A 47 7.23 -18.90 -16.52
CA SER A 47 6.86 -20.28 -16.84
C SER A 47 7.28 -21.26 -15.74
N ALA A 48 8.48 -21.08 -15.17
CA ALA A 48 8.98 -21.89 -14.07
C ALA A 48 8.10 -21.73 -12.82
N ASP A 49 7.67 -20.51 -12.50
CA ASP A 49 6.79 -20.24 -11.35
C ASP A 49 5.39 -20.84 -11.54
N LEU A 50 4.80 -20.74 -12.74
CA LEU A 50 3.51 -21.39 -13.06
C LEU A 50 3.60 -22.92 -12.97
N ASN A 51 4.65 -23.52 -13.53
CA ASN A 51 4.88 -24.96 -13.44
C ASN A 51 5.11 -25.40 -11.98
N ARG A 52 5.84 -24.58 -11.20
CA ARG A 52 6.07 -24.84 -9.77
C ARG A 52 4.75 -24.78 -9.00
N TYR A 53 3.93 -23.77 -9.23
CA TYR A 53 2.61 -23.66 -8.62
C TYR A 53 1.74 -24.88 -8.96
N GLN A 54 1.71 -25.27 -10.24
CA GLN A 54 0.97 -26.45 -10.69
C GLN A 54 1.49 -27.75 -10.06
N GLY A 55 2.80 -27.89 -9.86
CA GLY A 55 3.37 -29.07 -9.18
C GLY A 55 2.97 -29.15 -7.70
N LEU A 56 2.87 -28.01 -7.02
CA LEU A 56 2.49 -27.93 -5.60
C LEU A 56 0.97 -28.04 -5.39
N ALA A 57 0.17 -27.58 -6.35
CA ALA A 57 -1.29 -27.52 -6.26
C ALA A 57 -1.96 -27.92 -7.60
N ALA A 58 -1.76 -29.17 -8.02
CA ALA A 58 -2.20 -29.64 -9.35
C ALA A 58 -3.72 -29.52 -9.61
N ALA A 59 -4.55 -29.57 -8.56
CA ALA A 59 -5.99 -29.42 -8.67
C ALA A 59 -6.45 -27.95 -8.77
N ASN A 60 -5.58 -26.98 -8.46
CA ASN A 60 -5.91 -25.56 -8.44
C ASN A 60 -5.80 -24.88 -9.79
N ILE A 61 -4.98 -25.41 -10.70
CA ILE A 61 -4.63 -24.75 -11.95
C ILE A 61 -4.48 -25.78 -13.08
N PHE A 62 -5.03 -25.44 -14.25
CA PHE A 62 -4.78 -26.20 -15.47
C PHE A 62 -4.64 -25.26 -16.66
N TYR A 63 -3.92 -25.69 -17.68
CA TYR A 63 -3.74 -24.89 -18.89
C TYR A 63 -4.87 -25.16 -19.87
N ASP A 64 -5.67 -24.13 -20.15
CA ASP A 64 -6.71 -24.17 -21.18
C ASP A 64 -6.13 -23.70 -22.53
N LYS A 65 -6.13 -24.61 -23.51
CA LYS A 65 -5.61 -24.33 -24.86
C LYS A 65 -6.47 -23.36 -25.66
N SER A 66 -7.78 -23.33 -25.42
CA SER A 66 -8.73 -22.44 -26.10
C SER A 66 -8.57 -21.01 -25.59
N ALA A 67 -8.58 -20.84 -24.26
CA ALA A 67 -8.34 -19.56 -23.61
C ALA A 67 -6.87 -19.10 -23.69
N LYS A 68 -5.95 -20.02 -24.01
CA LYS A 68 -4.48 -19.82 -24.00
C LYS A 68 -3.98 -19.29 -22.66
N ALA A 69 -4.61 -19.73 -21.58
CA ALA A 69 -4.35 -19.24 -20.23
C ALA A 69 -4.35 -20.39 -19.22
N TYR A 70 -3.71 -20.14 -18.08
CA TYR A 70 -3.90 -21.01 -16.93
C TYR A 70 -5.17 -20.59 -16.20
N VAL A 71 -6.08 -21.54 -16.01
CA VAL A 71 -7.40 -21.29 -15.46
C VAL A 71 -7.58 -22.02 -14.13
N ARG A 72 -8.47 -21.47 -13.30
CA ARG A 72 -8.76 -21.97 -11.96
C ARG A 72 -9.45 -23.34 -12.04
N GLY A 73 -8.97 -24.29 -11.24
CA GLY A 73 -9.59 -25.59 -11.00
C GLY A 73 -10.97 -25.50 -10.35
N SER A 74 -11.82 -26.50 -10.59
CA SER A 74 -13.18 -26.56 -10.00
C SER A 74 -13.18 -26.77 -8.48
N VAL A 75 -12.11 -27.35 -7.94
CA VAL A 75 -11.91 -27.63 -6.50
C VAL A 75 -10.80 -26.75 -5.89
N PHE A 76 -10.66 -25.54 -6.41
CA PHE A 76 -9.60 -24.60 -6.04
C PHE A 76 -9.56 -24.32 -4.53
N SER A 77 -8.38 -24.51 -3.92
CA SER A 77 -8.12 -24.22 -2.51
C SER A 77 -6.74 -23.56 -2.36
N PRO A 78 -6.67 -22.24 -2.09
CA PRO A 78 -5.42 -21.51 -1.96
C PRO A 78 -4.45 -22.13 -0.94
N VAL A 79 -3.16 -22.13 -1.28
CA VAL A 79 -2.05 -22.66 -0.47
C VAL A 79 -1.15 -21.55 0.07
N PHE A 80 -0.98 -20.46 -0.69
CA PHE A 80 -0.10 -19.33 -0.38
C PHE A 80 -0.88 -18.06 -0.01
N LEU A 81 -2.00 -17.82 -0.70
CA LEU A 81 -2.89 -16.71 -0.47
C LEU A 81 -3.89 -17.07 0.62
N GLN A 82 -4.07 -16.16 1.58
CA GLN A 82 -5.28 -16.12 2.39
C GLN A 82 -6.24 -15.10 1.73
N PRO A 83 -7.36 -15.53 1.11
CA PRO A 83 -8.28 -14.59 0.47
C PRO A 83 -8.84 -13.59 1.48
N ASP A 84 -8.72 -12.31 1.15
CA ASP A 84 -9.20 -11.21 1.99
C ASP A 84 -9.85 -10.14 1.11
N ALA A 85 -11.16 -9.96 1.30
CA ALA A 85 -11.92 -8.94 0.61
C ALA A 85 -11.44 -7.51 0.98
N GLY A 86 -10.98 -7.30 2.22
CA GLY A 86 -10.43 -6.03 2.68
C GLY A 86 -9.18 -5.64 1.87
N ARG A 87 -8.27 -6.58 1.64
CA ARG A 87 -7.07 -6.37 0.80
C ARG A 87 -7.39 -6.12 -0.67
N TYR A 88 -8.45 -6.72 -1.20
CA TYR A 88 -8.90 -6.44 -2.57
C TYR A 88 -9.47 -5.01 -2.66
N LEU A 89 -10.41 -4.67 -1.77
CA LEU A 89 -11.03 -3.35 -1.73
C LEU A 89 -10.03 -2.22 -1.42
N SER A 90 -9.00 -2.48 -0.61
CA SER A 90 -7.96 -1.49 -0.34
C SER A 90 -7.15 -1.14 -1.59
N GLN A 91 -6.88 -2.11 -2.48
CA GLN A 91 -6.21 -1.84 -3.76
C GLN A 91 -7.08 -0.97 -4.68
N LEU A 92 -8.39 -1.26 -4.79
CA LEU A 92 -9.31 -0.39 -5.53
C LEU A 92 -9.30 1.04 -4.98
N ARG A 93 -9.36 1.17 -3.65
CA ARG A 93 -9.31 2.47 -2.99
C ARG A 93 -8.01 3.22 -3.27
N SER A 94 -6.85 2.55 -3.11
CA SER A 94 -5.54 3.17 -3.37
C SER A 94 -5.40 3.62 -4.82
N VAL A 95 -5.97 2.88 -5.77
CA VAL A 95 -6.01 3.28 -7.18
C VAL A 95 -6.92 4.49 -7.39
N ALA A 96 -8.12 4.52 -6.80
CA ALA A 96 -9.01 5.68 -6.90
C ALA A 96 -8.41 6.94 -6.27
N GLU A 97 -7.64 6.78 -5.18
CA GLU A 97 -6.97 7.88 -4.48
C GLU A 97 -5.64 8.29 -5.14
N GLY A 98 -5.22 7.62 -6.22
CA GLY A 98 -3.95 7.91 -6.92
C GLY A 98 -2.69 7.57 -6.10
N ILE A 99 -2.83 6.73 -5.06
CA ILE A 99 -1.74 6.26 -4.20
C ILE A 99 -1.00 5.10 -4.88
N LEU A 100 -1.72 4.28 -5.64
CA LEU A 100 -1.21 3.12 -6.35
C LEU A 100 -1.58 3.25 -7.83
N ASP A 101 -0.60 3.12 -8.72
CA ASP A 101 -0.88 3.02 -10.15
C ASP A 101 -1.55 1.68 -10.47
N LYS A 102 -2.44 1.67 -11.48
CA LYS A 102 -3.12 0.43 -11.89
C LYS A 102 -2.16 -0.68 -12.28
N SER A 103 -1.00 -0.34 -12.85
CA SER A 103 0.05 -1.29 -13.23
C SER A 103 0.70 -1.98 -12.03
N ASP A 104 0.68 -1.32 -10.87
CA ASP A 104 1.36 -1.79 -9.66
C ASP A 104 0.40 -2.56 -8.74
N ALA A 105 -0.89 -2.54 -9.05
CA ALA A 105 -1.90 -3.36 -8.39
C ALA A 105 -1.86 -4.81 -8.89
N TRP A 106 -2.29 -5.74 -8.03
CA TRP A 106 -2.40 -7.15 -8.42
C TRP A 106 -3.65 -7.45 -9.25
N ILE A 107 -4.60 -6.51 -9.29
CA ILE A 107 -5.84 -6.61 -10.06
C ILE A 107 -5.50 -6.37 -11.52
N GLY A 108 -5.63 -7.39 -12.37
CA GLY A 108 -5.43 -7.24 -13.82
C GLY A 108 -6.66 -6.67 -14.51
N GLN A 109 -7.85 -7.12 -14.11
CA GLN A 109 -9.11 -6.59 -14.62
C GLN A 109 -9.89 -5.92 -13.51
N PHE A 110 -9.80 -4.59 -13.48
CA PHE A 110 -10.55 -3.79 -12.52
C PHE A 110 -12.06 -3.88 -12.83
N PRO A 111 -12.91 -4.19 -11.83
CA PRO A 111 -14.35 -4.03 -11.97
C PRO A 111 -14.69 -2.56 -12.18
N THR A 112 -15.93 -2.23 -12.56
CA THR A 112 -16.40 -0.84 -12.44
C THR A 112 -16.45 -0.47 -10.96
N PHE A 113 -15.76 0.60 -10.58
CA PHE A 113 -15.72 1.10 -9.21
C PHE A 113 -15.64 2.62 -9.22
N ASP A 114 -16.07 3.23 -8.12
CA ASP A 114 -15.91 4.65 -7.85
C ASP A 114 -15.58 4.82 -6.37
N ALA A 115 -14.81 5.85 -6.04
CA ALA A 115 -14.57 6.25 -4.67
C ALA A 115 -14.55 7.77 -4.60
N ALA A 116 -15.21 8.31 -3.58
CA ALA A 116 -15.17 9.74 -3.35
C ALA A 116 -13.72 10.18 -3.12
N ALA A 117 -13.22 11.05 -3.98
CA ALA A 117 -11.90 11.65 -3.80
C ALA A 117 -11.88 12.37 -2.46
N ALA A 118 -11.04 11.91 -1.53
CA ALA A 118 -10.82 12.65 -0.30
C ALA A 118 -10.23 14.02 -0.68
N PRO A 119 -10.82 15.15 -0.24
CA PRO A 119 -10.25 16.46 -0.49
C PRO A 119 -9.00 16.62 0.37
N ALA A 120 -7.88 16.09 -0.11
CA ALA A 120 -6.61 16.12 0.58
C ALA A 120 -5.57 16.81 -0.30
N ARG A 121 -5.07 17.97 0.15
CA ARG A 121 -3.76 18.44 -0.30
C ARG A 121 -2.74 17.38 0.12
N ALA A 122 -1.86 16.96 -0.78
CA ALA A 122 -0.81 16.02 -0.45
C ALA A 122 0.12 16.60 0.61
N VAL A 123 0.53 15.77 1.57
CA VAL A 123 1.60 16.13 2.51
C VAL A 123 2.91 16.09 1.73
N THR A 124 3.68 17.17 1.74
CA THR A 124 4.97 17.18 1.04
C THR A 124 5.97 16.27 1.75
N ALA A 125 6.83 15.59 0.98
CA ALA A 125 7.85 14.70 1.51
C ALA A 125 8.81 15.45 2.47
N ASP A 126 9.13 16.71 2.18
CA ASP A 126 9.93 17.56 3.06
C ASP A 126 9.28 17.77 4.42
N THR A 127 8.00 18.15 4.46
CA THR A 127 7.25 18.33 5.70
C THR A 127 7.26 17.06 6.53
N LEU A 128 6.95 15.91 5.89
CA LEU A 128 6.90 14.64 6.59
C LEU A 128 8.29 14.24 7.13
N ARG A 129 9.36 14.44 6.33
CA ARG A 129 10.74 14.17 6.77
C ARG A 129 11.08 14.96 8.03
N PHE A 130 10.78 16.26 8.06
CA PHE A 130 11.08 17.09 9.23
C PHE A 130 10.26 16.68 10.46
N VAL A 131 8.97 16.39 10.31
CA VAL A 131 8.12 15.93 11.41
C VAL A 131 8.61 14.59 11.97
N VAL A 132 8.91 13.61 11.11
CA VAL A 132 9.43 12.30 11.53
C VAL A 132 10.78 12.43 12.23
N ALA A 133 11.69 13.26 11.71
CA ALA A 133 12.97 13.53 12.37
C ALA A 133 12.78 14.16 13.75
N SER A 134 11.89 15.14 13.86
CA SER A 134 11.60 15.86 15.12
C SER A 134 11.02 14.93 16.18
N ILE A 135 10.11 14.02 15.80
CA ILE A 135 9.59 12.97 16.69
C ILE A 135 10.71 12.06 17.19
N ARG A 136 11.57 11.56 16.27
CA ARG A 136 12.67 10.64 16.62
C ARG A 136 13.71 11.28 17.53
N ARG A 137 13.96 12.58 17.37
CA ARG A 137 14.98 13.33 18.12
C ARG A 137 14.42 14.03 19.36
N SER A 138 13.11 13.94 19.62
CA SER A 138 12.44 14.72 20.66
C SER A 138 12.73 16.22 20.51
N GLU A 139 12.65 16.72 19.28
CA GLU A 139 12.90 18.13 18.94
C GLU A 139 11.57 18.84 18.65
N ALA A 140 11.50 20.11 19.01
CA ALA A 140 10.48 21.03 18.54
C ALA A 140 10.82 21.47 17.11
N ILE A 141 9.79 21.71 16.31
CA ILE A 141 9.88 22.18 14.94
C ILE A 141 9.04 23.45 14.78
N GLU A 142 9.58 24.42 14.04
CA GLU A 142 8.86 25.62 13.68
C GLU A 142 8.18 25.46 12.32
N ILE A 143 6.84 25.52 12.34
CA ILE A 143 5.99 25.31 11.17
C ILE A 143 5.19 26.57 10.85
N LYS A 144 5.01 26.88 9.57
CA LYS A 144 4.04 27.86 9.10
C LYS A 144 2.73 27.15 8.83
N TYR A 145 1.75 27.38 9.69
CA TYR A 145 0.53 26.57 9.72
C TYR A 145 -0.70 27.38 9.34
N GLN A 146 -1.51 26.86 8.42
CA GLN A 146 -2.83 27.39 8.10
C GLN A 146 -3.88 26.80 9.05
N SER A 147 -4.37 27.61 10.00
CA SER A 147 -5.50 27.22 10.85
C SER A 147 -6.83 27.32 10.10
N LEU A 148 -7.86 26.60 10.58
CA LEU A 148 -9.26 26.87 10.19
C LEU A 148 -9.81 28.11 10.86
N SER A 149 -9.35 28.41 12.08
CA SER A 149 -9.85 29.52 12.89
C SER A 149 -9.19 30.86 12.55
N ARG A 150 -8.26 30.89 11.58
CA ARG A 150 -7.53 32.10 11.17
C ARG A 150 -7.38 32.10 9.66
N ALA A 151 -7.60 33.26 9.05
CA ALA A 151 -7.39 33.45 7.62
C ALA A 151 -5.90 33.38 7.26
N GLU A 152 -5.05 34.06 8.03
CA GLU A 152 -3.62 34.15 7.76
C GLU A 152 -2.82 32.98 8.38
N PRO A 153 -1.91 32.34 7.62
CA PRO A 153 -0.98 31.36 8.18
C PRO A 153 -0.05 31.99 9.21
N MET A 154 0.32 31.22 10.24
CA MET A 154 1.25 31.71 11.26
C MET A 154 2.35 30.71 11.57
N TRP A 155 3.54 31.25 11.86
CA TRP A 155 4.67 30.47 12.39
C TRP A 155 4.39 30.08 13.83
N ARG A 156 4.62 28.82 14.16
CA ARG A 156 4.44 28.26 15.51
C ARG A 156 5.47 27.18 15.77
N TRP A 157 6.01 27.19 16.97
CA TRP A 157 6.77 26.06 17.51
C TRP A 157 5.81 24.98 18.00
N ILE A 158 6.04 23.76 17.54
CA ILE A 158 5.34 22.57 18.01
C ILE A 158 6.36 21.51 18.40
N ALA A 159 6.07 20.74 19.45
CA ALA A 159 6.83 19.55 19.83
C ALA A 159 6.04 18.31 19.43
N PRO A 160 6.26 17.73 18.23
CA PRO A 160 5.53 16.58 17.74
C PRO A 160 5.95 15.31 18.48
N HIS A 161 4.97 14.47 18.83
CA HIS A 161 5.19 13.21 19.55
C HIS A 161 4.75 11.98 18.74
N ALA A 162 3.69 12.09 17.93
CA ALA A 162 3.15 10.97 17.17
C ALA A 162 2.50 11.45 15.87
N ILE A 163 2.38 10.53 14.90
CA ILE A 163 1.61 10.71 13.66
C ILE A 163 0.35 9.84 13.74
N GLY A 164 -0.79 10.42 13.40
CA GLY A 164 -2.09 9.73 13.35
C GLY A 164 -2.79 9.91 12.01
N PHE A 165 -3.66 8.95 11.69
CA PHE A 165 -4.58 9.00 10.56
C PHE A 165 -6.02 8.83 11.09
N ASP A 166 -6.89 9.81 10.83
CA ASP A 166 -8.26 9.85 11.35
C ASP A 166 -9.31 9.24 10.40
N GLY A 167 -8.85 8.57 9.34
CA GLY A 167 -9.69 8.04 8.25
C GLY A 167 -9.82 8.99 7.06
N PHE A 168 -9.39 10.25 7.20
CA PHE A 168 -9.45 11.26 6.13
C PHE A 168 -8.13 12.00 5.91
N ARG A 169 -7.34 12.23 6.97
CA ARG A 169 -6.11 13.04 6.91
C ARG A 169 -5.06 12.62 7.92
N TRP A 170 -3.80 12.81 7.51
CA TRP A 170 -2.64 12.67 8.38
C TRP A 170 -2.46 13.91 9.26
N HIS A 171 -2.21 13.69 10.54
CA HIS A 171 -1.90 14.73 11.50
C HIS A 171 -0.76 14.34 12.42
N ALA A 172 -0.03 15.34 12.93
CA ALA A 172 0.90 15.16 14.03
C ALA A 172 0.22 15.57 15.35
N ARG A 173 0.26 14.69 16.35
CA ARG A 173 -0.04 15.05 17.74
C ARG A 173 1.17 15.80 18.30
N ALA A 174 0.99 17.06 18.69
CA ALA A 174 2.10 17.89 19.14
C ALA A 174 1.69 18.84 20.26
N PHE A 175 2.62 19.15 21.17
CA PHE A 175 2.45 20.27 22.10
C PHE A 175 2.68 21.59 21.35
N CYS A 176 1.69 22.48 21.38
CA CYS A 176 1.77 23.81 20.79
C CYS A 176 2.31 24.80 21.81
N GLU A 177 3.47 25.41 21.58
CA GLU A 177 4.05 26.36 22.54
C GLU A 177 3.22 27.65 22.66
N VAL A 178 2.59 28.07 21.56
CA VAL A 178 1.76 29.29 21.53
C VAL A 178 0.49 29.12 22.37
N ASP A 179 -0.16 27.97 22.26
CA ASP A 179 -1.44 27.71 22.94
C ASP A 179 -1.26 26.91 24.24
N ARG A 180 -0.02 26.50 24.56
CA ARG A 180 0.40 25.73 25.74
C ARG A 180 -0.41 24.46 26.02
N ASN A 181 -0.77 23.72 24.98
CA ASN A 181 -1.47 22.44 25.10
C ASN A 181 -1.19 21.51 23.91
N PHE A 182 -1.54 20.24 24.05
CA PHE A 182 -1.46 19.27 22.97
C PHE A 182 -2.62 19.41 21.99
N LYS A 183 -2.31 19.47 20.69
CA LYS A 183 -3.27 19.56 19.59
C LYS A 183 -2.85 18.67 18.43
N ASP A 184 -3.79 18.47 17.50
CA ASP A 184 -3.54 17.76 16.26
C ASP A 184 -3.31 18.75 15.13
N PHE A 185 -2.14 18.64 14.48
CA PHE A 185 -1.73 19.47 13.37
C PHE A 185 -1.83 18.67 12.08
N VAL A 186 -2.79 19.02 11.22
CA VAL A 186 -3.00 18.37 9.92
C VAL A 186 -1.81 18.66 9.03
N LEU A 187 -1.10 17.62 8.60
CA LEU A 187 0.18 17.78 7.92
C LEU A 187 0.05 18.52 6.57
N SER A 188 -1.08 18.35 5.87
CA SER A 188 -1.35 19.05 4.61
C SER A 188 -1.63 20.56 4.74
N ARG A 189 -1.68 21.07 5.98
CA ARG A 189 -1.81 22.51 6.29
C ARG A 189 -0.51 23.14 6.77
N VAL A 190 0.56 22.36 6.87
CA VAL A 190 1.92 22.89 7.05
C VAL A 190 2.38 23.39 5.69
N LEU A 191 2.58 24.70 5.59
CA LEU A 191 2.99 25.36 4.35
C LEU A 191 4.51 25.34 4.20
N GLU A 192 5.21 25.58 5.32
CA GLU A 192 6.67 25.70 5.37
C GLU A 192 7.19 25.21 6.73
N THR A 193 8.45 24.79 6.75
CA THR A 193 9.22 24.44 7.96
C THR A 193 10.56 25.15 7.88
N ARG A 194 11.07 25.73 8.98
CA ARG A 194 12.33 26.52 8.91
C ARG A 194 13.36 26.24 9.98
N ALA A 195 12.99 25.66 11.13
CA ALA A 195 13.92 25.42 12.22
C ALA A 195 13.50 24.24 13.09
N THR A 196 14.48 23.63 13.77
CA THR A 196 14.29 22.61 14.80
C THR A 196 15.15 22.96 16.02
N ARG A 197 14.73 22.52 17.22
CA ARG A 197 15.49 22.67 18.47
C ARG A 197 15.11 21.58 19.48
N PRO A 198 15.96 21.24 20.46
CA PRO A 198 15.57 20.34 21.55
C PRO A 198 14.32 20.85 22.28
N THR A 199 13.46 19.92 22.71
CA THR A 199 12.25 20.22 23.52
C THR A 199 12.56 20.49 24.99
#